data_AF-A0A4P9Y984-F1
#
_entry.id   AF-A0A4P9Y984-F1
#
_cell.length_a   1.000
_cell.length_b   1.000
_cell.length_c   1.000
_cell.angle_alpha   90.00
_cell.angle_beta   90.00
_cell.angle_gamma   90.00
#
_symmetry.space_group_name_H-M   'P 1'
#
loop_
_entity.id
_entity.type
_entity.pdbx_description
1 polymer ?
#
loop_
_entity_poly.entity_id
_entity_poly.type
_entity_poly.pdbx_seq_one_letter_code
_entity_poly.pdbx_strand_id
1 'polypeptide(L)'
;MLEKENDISEDDCNSTKILLDKFTLELNRDVKELDIKILSLQKLECLSNIFGASLQEILNEFSEGNYQGILNNDELEFWIKALFADTARRKSVLNQINNII
;
A
#
# COMPACT_ATOMS: atom_id res chain seq x y z
N MET A 1 8.38 -26.16 11.19
CA MET A 1 8.99 -25.23 10.23
C MET A 1 8.12 -23.99 10.30
N LEU A 2 8.62 -22.89 10.86
CA LEU A 2 7.85 -21.63 10.93
C LEU A 2 7.82 -21.07 9.52
N GLU A 3 6.66 -21.08 8.89
CA GLU A 3 6.46 -20.48 7.58
C GLU A 3 6.83 -18.98 7.67
N LYS A 4 7.71 -18.50 6.78
CA LYS A 4 7.87 -17.07 6.55
C LYS A 4 6.59 -16.64 5.83
N GLU A 5 5.60 -16.15 6.56
CA GLU A 5 4.25 -15.88 6.01
C GLU A 5 4.08 -14.48 5.40
N ASN A 6 5.17 -13.75 5.23
CA ASN A 6 5.22 -12.49 4.50
C ASN A 6 6.39 -12.54 3.52
N ASP A 7 6.06 -12.31 2.25
CA ASP A 7 6.96 -12.45 1.11
C ASP A 7 7.99 -11.31 1.06
N ILE A 8 7.70 -10.18 1.69
CA ILE A 8 8.54 -8.98 1.73
C ILE A 8 9.00 -8.72 3.17
N SER A 9 10.31 -8.56 3.37
CA SER A 9 10.88 -8.23 4.69
C SER A 9 10.64 -6.75 5.05
N GLU A 10 10.75 -6.41 6.34
CA GLU A 10 10.62 -5.01 6.79
C GLU A 10 11.70 -4.09 6.18
N ASP A 11 12.92 -4.59 6.03
CA ASP A 11 14.02 -3.87 5.38
C ASP A 11 13.76 -3.65 3.88
N ASP A 12 13.22 -4.66 3.18
CA ASP A 12 12.83 -4.54 1.78
C ASP A 12 11.64 -3.59 1.60
N CYS A 13 10.70 -3.61 2.56
CA CYS A 13 9.56 -2.71 2.60
C CYS A 13 10.02 -1.25 2.72
N ASN A 14 10.90 -0.96 3.69
CA ASN A 14 11.48 0.38 3.89
C ASN A 14 12.31 0.84 2.69
N SER A 15 13.12 -0.06 2.11
CA SER A 15 13.93 0.23 0.92
C SER A 15 13.06 0.53 -0.30
N THR A 16 11.96 -0.22 -0.47
CA THR A 16 11.01 -0.03 -1.57
C THR A 16 10.26 1.30 -1.43
N LYS A 17 9.83 1.67 -0.22
CA LYS A 17 9.24 2.99 0.06
C LYS A 17 10.15 4.12 -0.43
N ILE A 18 11.43 4.10 -0.02
CA ILE A 18 12.41 5.13 -0.43
C ILE A 18 12.58 5.18 -1.95
N LEU A 19 12.55 4.04 -2.64
CA LEU A 19 12.62 3.98 -4.10
C LEU A 19 11.36 4.57 -4.75
N LEU A 20 10.17 4.24 -4.24
CA LEU A 20 8.90 4.76 -4.74
C LEU A 20 8.82 6.28 -4.57
N ASP A 21 9.23 6.81 -3.41
CA ASP A 21 9.26 8.26 -3.15
C ASP A 21 10.15 8.98 -4.16
N LYS A 22 11.38 8.49 -4.35
CA LYS A 22 12.33 9.07 -5.32
C LYS A 22 11.80 9.01 -6.75
N PHE A 23 11.22 7.88 -7.15
CA PHE A 23 10.70 7.69 -8.50
C PHE A 23 9.49 8.60 -8.77
N THR A 24 8.59 8.73 -7.81
CA THR A 24 7.42 9.63 -7.89
C THR A 24 7.85 11.10 -8.00
N LEU A 25 8.89 11.51 -7.26
CA LEU A 25 9.44 12.87 -7.34
C LEU A 25 10.05 13.19 -8.71
N GLU A 26 10.84 12.28 -9.29
CA GLU A 26 11.43 12.50 -10.61
C GLU A 26 10.36 12.48 -11.71
N LEU A 27 9.37 11.58 -11.63
CA LEU A 27 8.24 11.59 -12.57
C LEU A 27 7.41 12.88 -12.47
N ASN A 28 7.22 13.43 -11.27
CA ASN A 28 6.50 14.69 -11.08
C ASN A 28 7.21 15.91 -11.69
N ARG A 29 8.54 15.89 -11.84
CA ARG A 29 9.29 17.02 -12.43
C ARG A 29 9.04 17.21 -13.92
N ASP A 30 8.67 16.15 -14.64
CA ASP A 30 8.53 16.14 -16.10
C ASP A 30 7.08 16.19 -16.60
N VAL A 31 6.08 16.28 -15.72
CA VAL A 31 4.66 16.18 -16.11
C VAL A 31 4.01 17.55 -16.26
N LYS A 32 3.89 17.97 -17.52
CA LYS A 32 2.77 18.81 -17.98
C LYS A 32 1.75 17.91 -18.69
N GLU A 33 0.54 17.84 -18.14
CA GLU A 33 -0.71 17.48 -18.84
C GLU A 33 -0.80 16.04 -19.40
N LEU A 34 -1.38 15.11 -18.63
CA LEU A 34 -2.09 13.90 -19.09
C LEU A 34 -2.73 13.20 -17.88
N ASP A 35 -4.07 13.09 -17.83
CA ASP A 35 -4.82 12.51 -16.69
C ASP A 35 -4.39 11.08 -16.32
N ILE A 36 -3.98 10.28 -17.32
CA ILE A 36 -3.47 8.91 -17.11
C ILE A 36 -2.15 8.92 -16.29
N LYS A 37 -1.30 9.93 -16.49
CA LYS A 37 -0.06 10.08 -15.71
C LYS A 37 -0.35 10.49 -14.28
N ILE A 38 -1.40 11.30 -14.04
CA ILE A 38 -1.84 11.70 -12.69
C ILE A 38 -2.28 10.47 -11.88
N LEU A 39 -3.13 9.60 -12.46
CA LEU A 39 -3.58 8.38 -11.76
C LEU A 39 -2.41 7.43 -11.45
N SER A 40 -1.46 7.31 -12.38
CA SER A 40 -0.27 6.46 -12.18
C SER A 40 0.60 6.97 -11.03
N LEU A 41 0.77 8.29 -10.92
CA LEU A 41 1.51 8.93 -9.81
C LEU A 41 0.78 8.75 -8.48
N GLN A 42 -0.54 8.95 -8.46
CA GLN A 42 -1.37 8.71 -7.26
C GLN A 42 -1.26 7.26 -6.79
N LYS A 43 -1.20 6.29 -7.72
CA LYS A 43 -1.00 4.88 -7.37
C LYS A 43 0.38 4.61 -6.79
N LEU A 44 1.44 5.23 -7.30
CA LEU A 44 2.79 5.11 -6.74
C LEU A 44 2.88 5.72 -5.34
N GLU A 45 2.29 6.89 -5.12
CA GLU A 45 2.22 7.54 -3.81
C GLU A 45 1.42 6.70 -2.82
N CYS A 46 0.27 6.18 -3.24
CA CYS A 46 -0.54 5.25 -2.44
C CYS A 46 0.26 4.00 -2.03
N LEU A 47 0.99 3.38 -2.96
CA LEU A 47 1.85 2.24 -2.65
C LEU A 47 2.98 2.65 -1.71
N SER A 48 3.60 3.81 -1.90
CA SER A 48 4.62 4.30 -0.97
C SER A 48 4.07 4.50 0.44
N ASN A 49 2.82 4.96 0.58
CA ASN A 49 2.19 5.10 1.89
C ASN A 49 1.92 3.74 2.54
N ILE A 50 1.52 2.73 1.78
CA ILE A 50 1.33 1.35 2.28
C ILE A 50 2.68 0.75 2.71
N PHE A 51 3.73 0.96 1.92
CA PHE A 51 5.07 0.50 2.25
C PHE A 51 5.64 1.31 3.43
N GLY A 52 5.89 0.64 4.54
CA GLY A 52 6.40 1.26 5.77
C GLY A 52 5.31 1.85 6.68
N ALA A 53 4.03 1.69 6.33
CA ALA A 53 2.94 1.91 7.26
C ALA A 53 2.72 0.69 8.16
N SER A 54 2.11 0.92 9.31
CA SER A 54 1.54 -0.11 10.17
C SER A 54 0.15 -0.55 9.69
N LEU A 55 -0.29 -1.73 10.11
CA LEU A 55 -1.65 -2.22 9.85
C LEU A 55 -2.77 -1.27 10.31
N GLN A 56 -2.53 -0.46 11.37
CA GLN A 56 -3.54 0.51 11.84
C GLN A 56 -3.58 1.75 10.95
N GLU A 57 -2.43 2.24 10.48
CA GLU A 57 -2.38 3.36 9.55
C GLU A 57 -3.09 3.02 8.24
N ILE A 58 -2.81 1.82 7.69
CA ILE A 58 -3.51 1.34 6.47
C ILE A 58 -5.03 1.27 6.68
N LEU A 59 -5.50 0.82 7.85
CA LEU A 59 -6.94 0.77 8.15
C LEU A 59 -7.56 2.17 8.26
N ASN A 60 -6.85 3.13 8.85
CA ASN A 60 -7.33 4.52 8.96
C ASN A 60 -7.47 5.15 7.58
N GLU A 61 -6.42 5.07 6.76
CA GLU A 61 -6.39 5.58 5.38
C GLU A 61 -7.49 4.96 4.51
N PHE A 62 -7.73 3.65 4.67
CA PHE A 62 -8.85 2.97 4.00
C PHE A 62 -10.20 3.53 4.43
N SER A 63 -10.40 3.73 5.74
CA SER A 63 -11.66 4.24 6.31
C SER A 63 -11.94 5.70 5.92
N GLU A 64 -10.88 6.48 5.63
CA GLU A 64 -10.96 7.85 5.13
C GLU A 64 -11.23 7.91 3.61
N GLY A 65 -11.17 6.78 2.91
CA GLY A 65 -11.40 6.70 1.46
C GLY A 65 -10.19 7.05 0.61
N ASN A 66 -8.99 7.14 1.19
CA ASN A 66 -7.77 7.60 0.51
C ASN A 66 -7.29 6.63 -0.60
N TYR A 67 -7.80 5.40 -0.62
CA TYR A 67 -7.52 4.40 -1.66
C TYR A 67 -8.60 4.33 -2.75
N GLN A 68 -9.74 5.01 -2.57
CA GLN A 68 -10.89 4.90 -3.47
C GLN A 68 -10.55 5.40 -4.88
N GLY A 69 -10.76 4.54 -5.88
CA GLY A 69 -10.45 4.85 -7.28
C GLY A 69 -8.96 4.72 -7.66
N ILE A 70 -8.08 4.43 -6.70
CA ILE A 70 -6.63 4.24 -6.91
C ILE A 70 -6.23 2.78 -6.76
N LEU A 71 -6.72 2.13 -5.69
CA LEU A 71 -6.44 0.73 -5.38
C LEU A 71 -7.77 0.00 -5.15
N ASN A 72 -7.94 -1.18 -5.76
CA ASN A 72 -9.09 -2.03 -5.43
C ASN A 72 -8.81 -2.87 -4.17
N ASN A 73 -9.86 -3.45 -3.58
CA ASN A 73 -9.72 -4.17 -2.31
C ASN A 73 -8.88 -5.45 -2.44
N ASP A 74 -8.94 -6.13 -3.58
CA ASP A 74 -8.12 -7.33 -3.84
C ASP A 74 -6.62 -6.98 -3.88
N GLU A 75 -6.27 -5.85 -4.50
CA GLU A 75 -4.91 -5.31 -4.50
C GLU A 75 -4.46 -4.92 -3.09
N LEU A 76 -5.33 -4.30 -2.29
CA LEU A 76 -5.00 -3.90 -0.92
C LEU A 76 -4.79 -5.13 -0.03
N GLU A 77 -5.67 -6.12 -0.14
CA GLU A 77 -5.55 -7.40 0.57
C GLU A 77 -4.27 -8.13 0.19
N PHE A 78 -3.91 -8.13 -1.10
CA PHE A 78 -2.65 -8.68 -1.58
C PHE A 78 -1.45 -8.02 -0.89
N TRP A 79 -1.36 -6.69 -0.89
CA TRP A 79 -0.23 -6.00 -0.25
C TRP A 79 -0.17 -6.21 1.25
N ILE A 80 -1.31 -6.23 1.95
CA ILE A 80 -1.34 -6.51 3.39
C ILE A 80 -0.81 -7.93 3.68
N LYS A 81 -1.15 -8.93 2.86
CA LYS A 81 -0.62 -10.29 3.01
C LYS A 81 0.87 -10.38 2.70
N ALA A 82 1.33 -9.66 1.67
CA ALA A 82 2.74 -9.66 1.26
C ALA A 82 3.66 -8.98 2.29
N LEU A 83 3.19 -7.90 2.92
CA LEU A 83 4.00 -7.06 3.82
C LEU A 83 3.98 -7.51 5.28
N PHE A 84 2.86 -8.05 5.76
CA PHE A 84 2.68 -8.36 7.19
C PHE A 84 2.53 -9.86 7.44
N ALA A 85 3.13 -10.35 8.52
CA ALA A 85 3.03 -11.76 8.94
C ALA A 85 1.59 -12.19 9.28
N ASP A 86 1.30 -13.50 9.25
CA ASP A 86 -0.02 -14.02 9.63
C ASP A 86 -0.30 -13.93 11.12
N THR A 87 -0.79 -12.76 11.51
CA THR A 87 -1.17 -12.47 12.89
C THR A 87 -2.68 -12.36 13.02
N ALA A 88 -3.20 -12.60 14.23
CA ALA A 88 -4.60 -12.32 14.55
C ALA A 88 -4.96 -10.86 14.23
N ARG A 89 -3.99 -9.94 14.37
CA ARG A 89 -4.15 -8.54 14.01
C ARG A 89 -4.32 -8.33 12.51
N ARG A 90 -3.47 -8.96 11.67
CA ARG A 90 -3.62 -8.93 10.20
C ARG A 90 -4.99 -9.43 9.77
N LYS A 91 -5.43 -10.59 10.29
CA LYS A 91 -6.77 -11.16 10.02
C LYS A 91 -7.90 -10.21 10.41
N SER A 92 -7.78 -9.57 11.57
CA SER A 92 -8.78 -8.60 12.06
C SER A 92 -8.87 -7.35 11.16
N VAL A 93 -7.74 -6.84 10.65
CA VAL A 93 -7.75 -5.69 9.74
C VAL A 93 -8.33 -6.06 8.38
N LEU A 94 -7.92 -7.19 7.80
CA LEU A 94 -8.50 -7.69 6.54
C LEU A 94 -10.02 -7.90 6.65
N ASN A 95 -10.49 -8.47 7.75
CA ASN A 95 -11.93 -8.61 7.99
C ASN A 95 -12.65 -7.25 8.09
N GLN A 96 -12.03 -6.22 8.67
CA GLN A 96 -12.65 -4.89 8.72
C GLN A 96 -12.75 -4.27 7.33
N ILE A 97 -11.67 -4.33 6.54
CA ILE A 97 -11.65 -3.85 5.15
C ILE A 97 -12.76 -4.53 4.33
N ASN A 98 -12.90 -5.85 4.46
CA ASN A 98 -13.91 -6.63 3.74
C ASN A 98 -15.35 -6.44 4.23
N ASN A 99 -15.59 -5.90 5.43
CA ASN A 99 -16.93 -5.69 6.01
C ASN A 99 -17.41 -4.22 5.97
N ILE A 100 -16.57 -3.29 5.52
CA ILE A 100 -16.94 -1.87 5.34
C ILE A 100 -17.73 -1.65 4.02
N ILE A 101 -17.84 -2.69 3.17
CA ILE A 101 -18.47 -2.66 1.85
C ILE A 101 -19.87 -3.30 1.89
#